data_AF-Q93M37-F1
#
_entry.id   AF-Q93M37-F1
#
_cell.length_a   1.000
_cell.length_b   1.000
_cell.length_c   1.000
_cell.angle_alpha   90.00
_cell.angle_beta   90.00
_cell.angle_gamma   90.00
#
_symmetry.space_group_name_H-M   'P 1'
#
loop_
_entity.id
_entity.type
_entity.pdbx_description
1 polymer ?
#
loop_
_entity_poly.entity_id
_entity_poly.type
_entity_poly.pdbx_seq_one_letter_code
_entity_poly.pdbx_strand_id
1 'polypeptide(L)' 'AEISLQNGHGVGVLGFPPTLADFPEYEGYPDEVVDQMATSYPSPVHKDLMRRSASIHGTVFP' A
#
# COMPACT_ATOMS: atom_id res chain seq x y z
N ALA A 1 -6.77 -1.52 7.06
CA ALA A 1 -6.86 -2.99 7.02
C ALA A 1 -5.67 -3.56 7.78
N GLU A 2 -5.86 -4.68 8.49
CA GLU A 2 -4.80 -5.39 9.21
C GLU A 2 -4.76 -6.83 8.68
N ILE A 3 -3.56 -7.33 8.41
CA ILE A 3 -3.32 -8.70 7.97
C ILE A 3 -2.30 -9.33 8.92
N SER A 4 -2.68 -10.41 9.57
CA SER A 4 -1.77 -11.28 10.34
C SER A 4 -1.54 -12.57 9.57
N LEU A 5 -0.28 -12.98 9.45
CA LEU A 5 0.12 -14.24 8.80
C LEU A 5 0.47 -15.30 9.84
N GLN A 6 0.41 -16.58 9.45
CA GLN A 6 0.51 -17.73 10.35
C GLN A 6 1.83 -17.82 11.14
N ASN A 7 2.88 -17.11 10.74
CA ASN A 7 4.21 -17.14 11.33
C ASN A 7 4.58 -15.87 12.12
N GLY A 8 3.59 -15.10 12.56
CA GLY A 8 3.80 -13.91 13.41
C GLY A 8 4.13 -12.64 12.63
N HIS A 9 4.22 -12.69 11.30
CA HIS A 9 4.31 -11.49 10.48
C HIS A 9 2.96 -10.77 10.43
N GLY A 10 2.99 -9.45 10.40
CA GLY A 10 1.78 -8.64 10.29
C GLY A 10 2.03 -7.35 9.54
N VAL A 11 1.00 -6.86 8.85
CA VAL A 11 1.01 -5.56 8.18
C VAL A 11 -0.33 -4.85 8.37
N GLY A 12 -0.25 -3.57 8.70
CA GLY A 12 -1.34 -2.61 8.66
C GLY A 12 -1.20 -1.69 7.46
N VAL A 13 -2.32 -1.44 6.79
CA VAL A 13 -2.44 -0.50 5.67
C VAL A 13 -3.55 0.49 6.00
N LEU A 14 -3.20 1.76 6.05
CA LEU A 14 -4.12 2.87 6.32
C LEU A 14 -4.23 3.74 5.07
N GLY A 15 -5.47 4.04 4.68
CA GLY A 15 -5.75 5.04 3.64
C GLY A 15 -6.06 6.40 4.24
N PHE A 16 -6.04 7.43 3.40
CA PHE A 16 -6.34 8.78 3.85
C PHE A 16 -7.86 8.97 4.09
N PRO A 17 -8.28 9.66 5.18
CA PRO A 17 -9.69 9.89 5.45
C PRO A 17 -10.36 10.71 4.33
N PRO A 18 -11.55 10.32 3.84
CA PRO A 18 -12.24 11.06 2.77
C PRO A 18 -12.61 12.51 3.13
N THR A 19 -12.57 12.88 4.41
CA THR A 19 -13.01 14.17 4.93
C THR A 19 -11.89 15.21 5.08
N LEU A 20 -10.61 14.84 4.89
CA LEU A 20 -9.45 15.68 5.26
C LEU A 20 -8.65 16.22 4.06
N ALA A 21 -9.31 16.41 2.90
CA ALA A 21 -8.74 16.75 1.59
C ALA A 21 -8.18 15.54 0.82
N ASP A 22 -8.00 15.72 -0.49
CA ASP A 22 -7.49 14.66 -1.37
C ASP A 22 -6.00 14.42 -1.10
N PHE A 23 -5.69 13.19 -0.71
CA PHE A 23 -4.32 12.70 -0.66
C PHE A 23 -3.95 12.16 -2.04
N PRO A 24 -2.75 12.47 -2.56
CA PRO A 24 -2.35 12.03 -3.89
C PRO A 24 -2.42 10.50 -4.00
N GLU A 25 -2.90 10.01 -5.15
CA GLU A 25 -2.85 8.58 -5.43
C GLU A 25 -1.39 8.11 -5.42
N TYR A 26 -1.19 6.87 -4.98
CA TYR A 26 0.15 6.27 -4.88
C TYR A 26 1.13 7.13 -4.06
N GLU A 27 0.67 7.79 -3.00
CA GLU A 27 1.48 8.63 -2.11
C GLU A 27 2.20 9.80 -2.83
N GLY A 28 1.84 10.09 -4.08
CA GLY A 28 2.52 11.09 -4.91
C GLY A 28 3.87 10.65 -5.48
N TYR A 29 4.13 9.34 -5.58
CA TYR A 29 5.31 8.84 -6.30
C TYR A 29 5.31 9.27 -7.78
N PRO A 30 6.48 9.43 -8.42
CA PRO A 30 6.59 9.72 -9.84
C PRO A 30 5.94 8.65 -10.72
N ASP A 31 5.42 9.05 -11.88
CA ASP A 31 4.74 8.16 -12.83
C ASP A 31 5.61 6.95 -13.22
N GLU A 32 6.92 7.16 -13.43
CA GLU A 32 7.82 6.05 -13.78
C GLU A 32 7.87 4.95 -12.70
N VAL A 33 7.73 5.32 -11.42
CA VAL A 33 7.70 4.36 -10.31
C VAL A 33 6.36 3.63 -10.29
N VAL A 34 5.26 4.36 -10.47
CA VAL A 34 3.89 3.81 -10.50
C VAL A 34 3.68 2.85 -11.68
N ASP A 35 4.31 3.13 -12.82
CA ASP A 35 4.28 2.27 -14.01
C ASP A 35 5.09 0.99 -13.79
N GLN A 36 6.27 1.09 -13.18
CA GLN A 36 7.10 -0.08 -12.85
C GLN A 36 6.37 -1.05 -11.91
N MET A 37 5.54 -0.57 -10.98
CA MET A 37 4.76 -1.44 -10.09
C MET A 37 3.85 -2.41 -10.84
N ALA A 38 3.24 -1.98 -11.95
CA ALA A 38 2.35 -2.83 -12.74
C ALA A 38 3.09 -3.99 -13.43
N THR A 39 4.40 -3.82 -13.67
CA THR A 39 5.26 -4.84 -14.29
C THR A 39 5.99 -5.71 -13.27
N SER A 40 6.23 -5.17 -12.07
CA SER A 40 7.08 -5.80 -11.06
C SER A 40 6.31 -6.66 -10.06
N TYR A 41 5.04 -6.33 -9.78
CA TYR A 41 4.21 -7.13 -8.88
C TYR A 41 3.50 -8.28 -9.59
N PRO A 42 3.28 -9.42 -8.92
CA PRO A 42 2.70 -10.61 -9.53
C PRO A 42 1.19 -10.49 -9.82
N SER A 43 0.53 -9.43 -9.35
CA SER A 43 -0.90 -9.21 -9.57
C SER A 43 -1.27 -7.72 -9.49
N PRO A 44 -2.22 -7.25 -10.32
CA PRO A 44 -2.75 -5.88 -10.29
C PRO A 44 -3.26 -5.45 -8.90
N VAL A 45 -3.72 -6.41 -8.09
CA VAL A 45 -4.23 -6.16 -6.72
C VAL A 45 -3.18 -5.44 -5.85
N HIS A 46 -1.89 -5.70 -6.06
CA HIS A 46 -0.83 -5.03 -5.30
C HIS A 46 -0.74 -3.53 -5.65
N LYS A 47 -0.88 -3.18 -6.93
CA LYS A 47 -0.92 -1.78 -7.36
C LYS A 47 -2.20 -1.11 -6.85
N ASP A 48 -3.35 -1.79 -6.93
CA ASP A 48 -4.62 -1.23 -6.47
C ASP A 48 -4.64 -0.96 -4.96
N LEU A 49 -4.02 -1.83 -4.15
CA LEU A 49 -3.87 -1.64 -2.70
C LEU A 49 -3.12 -0.33 -2.37
N MET A 50 -2.09 0.00 -3.16
CA MET A 50 -1.25 1.18 -2.97
C MET A 50 -1.89 2.47 -3.46
N ARG A 51 -2.90 2.40 -4.33
CA ARG A 51 -3.50 3.58 -4.97
C ARG A 51 -4.01 4.62 -3.97
N ARG A 52 -4.56 4.17 -2.83
CA ARG A 52 -5.08 5.06 -1.78
C ARG A 52 -4.47 4.77 -0.41
N SER A 53 -3.29 4.12 -0.36
CA SER A 53 -2.54 4.01 0.88
C SER A 53 -1.98 5.38 1.25
N ALA A 54 -1.93 5.63 2.55
CA ALA A 54 -1.27 6.79 3.15
C ALA A 54 -0.21 6.34 4.16
N SER A 55 -0.34 5.14 4.72
CA SER A 55 0.67 4.54 5.59
C SER A 55 0.60 3.02 5.52
N ILE A 56 1.77 2.40 5.44
CA ILE A 56 1.96 0.95 5.55
C ILE A 56 2.97 0.72 6.65
N HIS A 57 2.61 -0.11 7.62
CA HIS A 57 3.46 -0.44 8.76
C HIS A 57 3.32 -1.92 9.08
N GLY A 58 4.40 -2.56 9.49
CA GLY A 58 4.35 -4.00 9.76
C GLY A 58 5.60 -4.52 10.42
N THR A 59 5.51 -5.78 10.82
CA THR A 59 6.60 -6.53 11.43
C THR A 59 6.74 -7.85 10.68
N VAL A 60 7.97 -8.15 10.26
CA VAL A 60 8.36 -9.48 9.82
C VAL A 60 9.03 -10.15 11.01
N PHE A 61 8.27 -10.96 11.74
CA PHE A 61 8.75 -11.71 12.91
C PHE A 61 10.15 -12.34 12.74
N PRO A 62 11.01 -12.27 13.77
CA PRO A 62 10.81 -11.51 15.01
C PRO A 62 10.85 -9.99 14.77
#